data_AF-A0A933ZUX2-F1
#
_entry.id   AF-A0A933ZUX2-F1
#
_cell.length_a   1.000
_cell.length_b   1.000
_cell.length_c   1.000
_cell.angle_alpha   90.00
_cell.angle_beta   90.00
_cell.angle_gamma   90.00
#
_symmetry.space_group_name_H-M   'P 1'
#
loop_
_entity.id
_entity.type
_entity.pdbx_description
1 polymer ?
#
loop_
_entity_poly.entity_id
_entity_poly.type
_entity_poly.pdbx_seq_one_letter_code
_entity_poly.pdbx_strand_id
1 'polypeptide(L)'
;MPDPTQLDRLEREIRSVSAHLTSAAESLVEVGRALRALVESSAPVATAKAAPTETDWEGVVAGALQLLRADPKRWWRASVLAQAVREQGVRVANASGMHFGLRRRLEELGAVEARGQMLRLRDPAGVSAVPSPPPGSPVAGAPDWPALLTEAERLLRQDPERQWREGELAREASQCGAGVGLGRGLPSSLARRLREAGLVEPGKALLCLAPAAPVQAPVPSEPPAQPQPAPVVASAKPTSEGAAEPARVEDSEAPAVAEWPWEAMVAKAAELLQADPSRQWPAAELCGAVIRAGLAGPTRRGMHFGLLARLTRAKLAVVDNNLVRAAPVEGAPPAQPVPEPPPALPKEPKVAHATPVEPTVAQVAAPPAPVEQVQALVEEIDLVEPILSRLSDEARTAQVALWAGRARALQDELLATGSTTGASLLRQGFGRLTRLARDWTRWVDALTPTWSTDWPVYVAANRAIAAGREPELSEEQLKVWHRGLLTGLSVPQRHLQAGEAEAVLDGAAQHLDEGDPALVEALRRFGRRPAQPPRRTRKERPAEPEIPPEPKVDVPADVLRTTRGMRALMV
;
A
#
# COMPACT_ATOMS: atom_id res chain seq x y z
N MET A 1 -32.69 -53.45 28.60
CA MET A 1 -31.65 -54.16 27.82
C MET A 1 -31.61 -53.48 26.46
N PRO A 2 -30.54 -52.77 26.09
CA PRO A 2 -30.45 -52.17 24.76
C PRO A 2 -30.54 -53.25 23.69
N ASP A 3 -31.18 -52.94 22.58
CA ASP A 3 -31.34 -53.83 21.43
C ASP A 3 -29.94 -54.22 20.91
N PRO A 4 -29.61 -55.53 20.78
CA PRO A 4 -28.30 -55.97 20.30
C PRO A 4 -27.93 -55.36 18.94
N THR A 5 -28.90 -55.01 18.10
CA THR A 5 -28.65 -54.36 16.81
C THR A 5 -28.17 -52.90 16.94
N GLN A 6 -28.50 -52.22 18.03
CA GLN A 6 -28.02 -50.86 18.33
C GLN A 6 -26.57 -50.87 18.83
N LEU A 7 -26.19 -51.89 19.60
CA LEU A 7 -24.81 -52.10 20.03
C LEU A 7 -23.88 -52.38 18.83
N ASP A 8 -24.29 -53.27 17.92
CA ASP A 8 -23.53 -53.56 16.70
C ASP A 8 -23.38 -52.36 15.75
N ARG A 9 -24.34 -51.42 15.78
CA ARG A 9 -24.27 -50.18 15.02
C ARG A 9 -23.29 -49.19 15.66
N LEU A 10 -23.39 -48.98 16.98
CA LEU A 10 -22.50 -48.11 17.72
C LEU A 10 -21.04 -48.58 17.64
N GLU A 11 -20.79 -49.88 17.73
CA GLU A 11 -19.44 -50.42 17.59
C GLU A 11 -18.84 -50.21 16.19
N ARG A 12 -19.67 -50.23 15.14
CA ARG A 12 -19.23 -49.92 13.77
C ARG A 12 -18.94 -48.44 13.60
N GLU A 13 -19.78 -47.57 14.13
CA GLU A 13 -19.58 -46.11 14.10
C GLU A 13 -18.31 -45.72 14.89
N ILE A 14 -18.09 -46.29 16.08
CA ILE A 14 -16.87 -46.07 16.87
C ILE A 14 -15.63 -46.54 16.09
N ARG A 15 -15.66 -47.74 15.50
CA ARG A 15 -14.54 -48.24 14.67
C ARG A 15 -14.25 -47.34 13.46
N SER A 16 -15.29 -46.82 12.80
CA SER A 16 -15.14 -45.90 11.67
C SER A 16 -14.51 -44.57 12.09
N VAL A 17 -14.95 -44.00 13.21
CA VAL A 17 -14.41 -42.74 13.75
C VAL A 17 -12.96 -42.92 14.19
N SER A 18 -12.65 -44.03 14.90
CA SER A 18 -11.27 -44.35 15.29
C SER A 18 -10.36 -44.51 14.07
N ALA A 19 -10.80 -45.18 12.99
CA ALA A 19 -10.01 -45.32 11.78
C ALA A 19 -9.72 -43.97 11.09
N HIS A 20 -10.70 -43.06 11.05
CA HIS A 20 -10.50 -41.71 10.51
C HIS A 20 -9.54 -40.87 11.36
N LEU A 21 -9.63 -40.97 12.69
CA LEU A 21 -8.71 -40.27 13.59
C LEU A 21 -7.27 -40.79 13.47
N THR A 22 -7.08 -42.10 13.33
CA THR A 22 -5.76 -42.69 13.08
C THR A 22 -5.18 -42.22 11.75
N SER A 23 -5.97 -42.22 10.67
CA SER A 23 -5.53 -41.73 9.36
C SER A 23 -5.17 -40.23 9.37
N ALA A 24 -5.92 -39.41 10.11
CA ALA A 24 -5.61 -37.99 10.28
C ALA A 24 -4.31 -37.79 11.09
N ALA A 25 -4.09 -38.59 12.14
CA ALA A 25 -2.86 -38.55 12.93
C ALA A 25 -1.64 -38.97 12.09
N GLU A 26 -1.76 -40.01 11.27
CA GLU A 26 -0.70 -40.44 10.34
C GLU A 26 -0.36 -39.34 9.33
N SER A 27 -1.38 -38.68 8.77
CA SER A 27 -1.19 -37.55 7.83
C SER A 27 -0.45 -36.38 8.49
N LEU A 28 -0.74 -36.05 9.75
CA LEU A 28 -0.05 -35.01 10.50
C LEU A 28 1.41 -35.40 10.81
N VAL A 29 1.68 -36.67 11.09
CA VAL A 29 3.05 -37.18 11.26
C VAL A 29 3.83 -37.10 9.95
N GLU A 30 3.21 -37.38 8.81
CA GLU A 30 3.85 -37.22 7.49
C GLU A 30 4.13 -35.76 7.15
N VAL A 31 3.20 -34.84 7.46
CA VAL A 31 3.42 -33.39 7.33
C VAL A 31 4.58 -32.95 8.23
N GLY A 32 4.65 -33.45 9.47
CA GLY A 32 5.74 -33.19 10.39
C GLY A 32 7.10 -33.70 9.88
N ARG A 33 7.13 -34.91 9.28
CA ARG A 33 8.35 -35.45 8.63
C ARG A 33 8.74 -34.64 7.40
N ALA A 34 7.78 -34.21 6.58
CA ALA A 34 8.03 -33.39 5.40
C ALA A 34 8.58 -32.01 5.78
N LEU A 35 8.03 -31.38 6.83
CA LEU A 35 8.54 -30.12 7.37
C LEU A 35 9.94 -30.27 7.97
N ARG A 36 10.21 -31.35 8.72
CA ARG A 36 11.54 -31.63 9.25
C ARG A 36 12.56 -31.88 8.13
N ALA A 37 12.20 -32.65 7.11
CA ALA A 37 13.02 -32.86 5.94
C ALA A 37 13.28 -31.54 5.17
N LEU A 38 12.31 -30.62 5.12
CA LEU A 38 12.49 -29.29 4.52
C LEU A 38 13.49 -28.42 5.32
N VAL A 39 13.42 -28.50 6.66
CA VAL A 39 14.35 -27.80 7.57
C VAL A 39 15.75 -28.40 7.49
N GLU A 40 15.88 -29.72 7.44
CA GLU A 40 17.16 -30.43 7.39
C GLU A 40 17.81 -30.41 5.99
N SER A 41 17.01 -30.36 4.91
CA SER A 41 17.52 -30.20 3.53
C SER A 41 17.82 -28.76 3.12
N SER A 42 17.51 -27.80 3.99
CA SER A 42 17.96 -26.41 3.84
C SER A 42 19.46 -26.34 4.14
N ALA A 43 20.28 -26.72 3.15
CA ALA A 43 21.71 -26.42 3.13
C ALA A 43 21.93 -24.93 3.44
N PRO A 44 23.03 -24.53 4.12
CA PRO A 44 23.28 -23.15 4.45
C PRO A 44 23.22 -22.32 3.18
N VAL A 45 22.21 -21.46 3.10
CA VAL A 45 22.08 -20.49 2.02
C VAL A 45 23.40 -19.74 1.96
N ALA A 46 24.12 -19.91 0.85
CA ALA A 46 25.28 -19.10 0.52
C ALA A 46 24.91 -17.65 0.83
N THR A 47 25.65 -17.07 1.77
CA THR A 47 25.42 -15.74 2.34
C THR A 47 24.92 -14.79 1.25
N ALA A 48 23.64 -14.42 1.34
CA ALA A 48 23.05 -13.43 0.47
C ALA A 48 23.94 -12.19 0.57
N LYS A 49 24.63 -11.87 -0.53
CA LYS A 49 25.44 -10.67 -0.70
C LYS A 49 24.62 -9.51 -0.13
N ALA A 50 25.14 -8.87 0.91
CA ALA A 50 24.44 -7.87 1.71
C ALA A 50 23.63 -6.93 0.80
N ALA A 51 22.36 -6.69 1.17
CA ALA A 51 21.55 -5.68 0.49
C ALA A 51 22.36 -4.37 0.43
N PRO A 52 22.43 -3.70 -0.73
CA PRO A 52 23.19 -2.46 -0.84
C PRO A 52 22.66 -1.48 0.20
N THR A 53 23.53 -1.04 1.11
CA THR A 53 23.23 -0.06 2.16
C THR A 53 22.95 1.32 1.57
N GLU A 54 23.38 1.56 0.34
CA GLU A 54 23.27 2.84 -0.36
C GLU A 54 22.63 2.68 -1.74
N THR A 55 21.78 3.64 -2.11
CA THR A 55 21.16 3.68 -3.44
C THR A 55 22.12 4.36 -4.41
N ASP A 56 22.47 3.67 -5.50
CA ASP A 56 23.27 4.24 -6.59
C ASP A 56 22.42 5.24 -7.38
N TRP A 57 22.37 6.47 -6.89
CA TRP A 57 21.56 7.54 -7.49
C TRP A 57 22.05 7.94 -8.88
N GLU A 58 23.33 7.80 -9.17
CA GLU A 58 23.89 8.09 -10.49
C GLU A 58 23.35 7.09 -11.52
N GLY A 59 23.42 5.79 -11.21
CA GLY A 59 22.82 4.74 -12.03
C GLY A 59 21.31 4.91 -12.20
N VAL A 60 20.61 5.28 -11.13
CA VAL A 60 19.15 5.52 -11.14
C VAL A 60 18.78 6.69 -12.06
N VAL A 61 19.49 7.80 -11.95
CA VAL A 61 19.25 8.98 -12.79
C VAL A 61 19.62 8.70 -14.25
N ALA A 62 20.75 8.02 -14.49
CA ALA A 62 21.18 7.64 -15.83
C ALA A 62 20.14 6.74 -16.54
N GLY A 63 19.66 5.69 -15.86
CA GLY A 63 18.60 4.82 -16.38
C GLY A 63 17.30 5.58 -16.66
N ALA A 64 16.92 6.50 -15.78
CA ALA A 64 15.73 7.33 -15.98
C ALA A 64 15.85 8.24 -17.22
N LEU A 65 17.01 8.88 -17.40
CA LEU A 65 17.28 9.71 -18.58
C LEU A 65 17.33 8.87 -19.85
N GLN A 66 17.85 7.64 -19.80
CA GLN A 66 17.82 6.73 -20.95
C GLN A 66 16.38 6.40 -21.37
N LEU A 67 15.51 6.07 -20.41
CA LEU A 67 14.08 5.81 -20.67
C LEU A 67 13.35 7.04 -21.21
N LEU A 68 13.63 8.21 -20.67
CA LEU A 68 13.05 9.48 -21.14
C LEU A 68 13.55 9.86 -22.54
N ARG A 69 14.80 9.57 -22.89
CA ARG A 69 15.34 9.78 -24.24
C ARG A 69 14.81 8.79 -25.26
N ALA A 70 14.52 7.56 -24.84
CA ALA A 70 13.93 6.54 -25.70
C ALA A 70 12.50 6.93 -26.16
N ASP A 71 11.77 7.68 -25.33
CA ASP A 71 10.44 8.20 -25.66
C ASP A 71 10.26 9.63 -25.11
N PRO A 72 10.81 10.66 -25.79
CA PRO A 72 10.85 12.04 -25.27
C PRO A 72 9.48 12.72 -25.27
N LYS A 73 8.50 12.19 -26.02
CA LYS A 73 7.15 12.75 -26.08
C LYS A 73 6.27 12.22 -24.95
N ARG A 74 6.59 11.06 -24.37
CA ARG A 74 5.79 10.42 -23.33
C ARG A 74 5.92 11.12 -21.99
N TRP A 75 4.77 11.31 -21.36
CA TRP A 75 4.68 11.70 -19.96
C TRP A 75 4.74 10.46 -19.07
N TRP A 76 5.68 10.46 -18.12
CA TRP A 76 5.89 9.38 -17.17
C TRP A 76 5.42 9.79 -15.78
N ARG A 77 4.65 8.95 -15.09
CA ARG A 77 4.48 9.11 -13.64
C ARG A 77 5.83 8.81 -12.97
N ALA A 78 6.26 9.63 -12.02
CA ALA A 78 7.54 9.43 -11.32
C ALA A 78 7.68 8.02 -10.72
N SER A 79 6.58 7.45 -10.20
CA SER A 79 6.56 6.08 -9.67
C SER A 79 6.77 5.01 -10.75
N VAL A 80 6.18 5.20 -11.94
CA VAL A 80 6.31 4.28 -13.07
C VAL A 80 7.71 4.35 -13.67
N LEU A 81 8.27 5.57 -13.80
CA LEU A 81 9.64 5.75 -14.26
C LEU A 81 10.64 5.09 -13.30
N ALA A 82 10.49 5.30 -11.99
CA ALA A 82 11.34 4.68 -10.98
C ALA A 82 11.27 3.14 -11.03
N GLN A 83 10.07 2.58 -11.23
CA GLN A 83 9.87 1.14 -11.39
C GLN A 83 10.55 0.61 -12.67
N ALA A 84 10.42 1.31 -13.80
CA ALA A 84 11.07 0.92 -15.05
C ALA A 84 12.61 0.96 -14.96
N VAL A 85 13.19 1.95 -14.28
CA VAL A 85 14.64 2.02 -14.01
C VAL A 85 15.10 0.82 -13.19
N ARG A 86 14.31 0.41 -12.19
CA ARG A 86 14.61 -0.78 -11.39
C ARG A 86 14.55 -2.06 -12.21
N GLU A 87 13.60 -2.16 -13.15
CA GLU A 87 13.48 -3.30 -14.06
C GLU A 87 14.69 -3.44 -15.00
N GLN A 88 15.45 -2.37 -15.23
CA GLN A 88 16.75 -2.40 -15.93
C GLN A 88 17.91 -2.91 -15.05
N GLY A 89 17.65 -3.32 -13.81
CA GLY A 89 18.66 -3.92 -12.92
C GLY A 89 19.47 -2.92 -12.10
N VAL A 90 19.09 -1.64 -12.08
CA VAL A 90 19.75 -0.62 -11.25
C VAL A 90 19.55 -0.92 -9.75
N ARG A 91 20.64 -0.91 -8.98
CA ARG A 91 20.62 -1.23 -7.54
C ARG A 91 20.04 -0.08 -6.71
N VAL A 92 19.05 -0.40 -5.88
CA VAL A 92 18.40 0.55 -4.97
C VAL A 92 18.28 -0.06 -3.57
N ALA A 93 18.60 0.72 -2.54
CA ALA A 93 18.54 0.28 -1.14
C ALA A 93 17.09 0.23 -0.60
N ASN A 94 16.21 1.13 -1.09
CA ASN A 94 14.80 1.16 -0.71
C ASN A 94 13.92 1.57 -1.91
N ALA A 95 13.00 0.68 -2.31
CA ALA A 95 12.07 0.96 -3.40
C ALA A 95 10.95 1.94 -2.98
N SER A 96 10.59 1.94 -1.70
CA SER A 96 9.57 2.84 -1.15
C SER A 96 10.12 4.25 -1.03
N GLY A 97 9.68 5.14 -1.92
CA GLY A 97 10.07 6.56 -1.94
C GLY A 97 11.13 6.93 -2.98
N MET A 98 11.67 5.96 -3.73
CA MET A 98 12.62 6.19 -4.83
C MET A 98 12.10 7.25 -5.82
N HIS A 99 10.81 7.23 -6.13
CA HIS A 99 10.18 8.15 -7.07
C HIS A 99 10.24 9.63 -6.65
N PHE A 100 10.25 9.93 -5.33
CA PHE A 100 10.43 11.30 -4.86
C PHE A 100 11.87 11.77 -5.05
N GLY A 101 12.84 10.93 -4.68
CA GLY A 101 14.26 11.24 -4.85
C GLY A 101 14.70 11.32 -6.31
N LEU A 102 14.14 10.45 -7.16
CA LEU A 102 14.40 10.46 -8.61
C LEU A 102 13.83 11.73 -9.25
N ARG A 103 12.56 12.04 -8.96
CA ARG A 103 11.90 13.25 -9.47
C ARG A 103 12.72 14.49 -9.14
N ARG A 104 13.06 14.67 -7.86
CA ARG A 104 13.80 15.84 -7.39
C ARG A 104 15.13 16.00 -8.12
N ARG A 105 15.90 14.93 -8.30
CA ARG A 105 17.19 14.97 -9.01
C ARG A 105 17.03 15.29 -10.49
N LEU A 106 16.01 14.74 -11.17
CA LEU A 106 15.73 15.06 -12.57
C LEU A 106 15.32 16.53 -12.74
N GLU A 107 14.55 17.07 -11.79
CA GLU A 107 14.17 18.49 -11.74
C GLU A 107 15.39 19.38 -11.46
N GLU A 108 16.25 19.02 -10.50
CA GLU A 108 17.50 19.73 -10.15
C GLU A 108 18.49 19.76 -11.34
N LEU A 109 18.54 18.69 -12.14
CA LEU A 109 19.32 18.65 -13.39
C LEU A 109 18.71 19.49 -14.52
N GLY A 110 17.51 20.05 -14.34
CA GLY A 110 16.79 20.76 -15.39
C GLY A 110 16.40 19.89 -16.59
N ALA A 111 16.56 18.56 -16.47
CA ALA A 111 16.41 17.62 -17.59
C ALA A 111 14.94 17.38 -17.95
N VAL A 112 14.01 17.63 -17.03
CA VAL A 112 12.59 17.31 -17.20
C VAL A 112 11.67 18.52 -17.00
N GLU A 113 10.58 18.53 -17.76
CA GLU A 113 9.38 19.32 -17.47
C GLU A 113 8.47 18.48 -16.55
N ALA A 114 7.96 19.09 -15.48
CA ALA A 114 7.05 18.44 -14.54
C ALA A 114 5.63 19.03 -14.61
N ARG A 115 4.61 18.18 -14.64
CA ARG A 115 3.19 18.54 -14.52
C ARG A 115 2.51 17.65 -13.49
N GLY A 116 2.28 18.17 -12.30
CA GLY A 116 1.74 17.38 -11.20
C GLY A 116 2.69 16.24 -10.80
N GLN A 117 2.29 14.99 -11.02
CA GLN A 117 3.13 13.78 -10.81
C GLN A 117 3.79 13.25 -12.09
N MET A 118 3.56 13.91 -13.23
CA MET A 118 4.07 13.51 -14.52
C MET A 118 5.38 14.24 -14.84
N LEU A 119 6.33 13.52 -15.45
CA LEU A 119 7.63 14.01 -15.89
C LEU A 119 7.79 13.72 -17.38
N ARG A 120 8.38 14.65 -18.12
CA ARG A 120 8.75 14.49 -19.53
C ARG A 120 10.09 15.17 -19.78
N LEU A 121 10.89 14.71 -20.73
CA LEU A 121 12.14 15.37 -21.08
C LEU A 121 11.88 16.82 -21.56
N ARG A 122 12.59 17.81 -21.01
CA ARG A 122 12.33 19.25 -21.25
C ARG A 122 12.76 19.69 -22.65
N ASP A 123 13.86 19.15 -23.15
CA ASP A 123 14.37 19.40 -24.49
C ASP A 123 15.21 18.20 -24.96
N PRO A 124 14.78 17.44 -25.99
CA PRO A 124 15.55 16.29 -26.47
C PRO A 124 16.89 16.66 -27.10
N ALA A 125 17.09 17.93 -27.52
CA ALA A 125 18.31 18.38 -28.19
C ALA A 125 19.34 19.05 -27.24
N GLY A 126 18.94 19.46 -26.04
CA GLY A 126 19.75 20.34 -25.17
C GLY A 126 20.56 19.67 -24.06
N VAL A 127 20.36 18.38 -23.78
CA VAL A 127 21.07 17.69 -22.69
C VAL A 127 22.41 17.13 -23.18
N SER A 128 23.41 18.00 -23.30
CA SER A 128 24.79 17.62 -23.59
C SER A 128 25.46 16.96 -22.37
N ALA A 129 26.04 15.78 -22.61
CA ALA A 129 26.97 15.00 -21.78
C ALA A 129 26.80 15.04 -20.23
N VAL A 130 26.05 14.07 -19.70
CA VAL A 130 26.35 13.54 -18.35
C VAL A 130 27.60 12.65 -18.50
N PRO A 131 28.62 12.76 -17.64
CA PRO A 131 29.81 11.91 -17.74
C PRO A 131 29.42 10.43 -17.72
N SER A 132 29.91 9.68 -18.70
CA SER A 132 29.77 8.22 -18.73
C SER A 132 30.28 7.63 -17.41
N PRO A 133 29.56 6.68 -16.79
CA PRO A 133 30.02 6.04 -15.56
C PRO A 133 31.36 5.32 -15.83
N PRO A 134 32.26 5.22 -14.83
CA PRO A 134 33.54 4.57 -14.98
C PRO A 134 33.37 3.10 -15.42
N PRO A 135 34.23 2.58 -16.32
CA PRO A 135 34.16 1.20 -16.78
C PRO A 135 34.63 0.27 -15.65
N GLY A 136 33.69 -0.22 -14.84
CA GLY A 136 34.05 -0.93 -13.61
C GLY A 136 32.95 -1.75 -12.97
N SER A 137 32.00 -2.28 -13.74
CA SER A 137 31.18 -3.44 -13.36
C SER A 137 30.42 -3.95 -14.57
N PRO A 138 30.39 -5.26 -14.86
CA PRO A 138 29.53 -5.78 -15.90
C PRO A 138 28.08 -5.50 -15.48
N VAL A 139 27.45 -4.51 -16.12
CA VAL A 139 26.01 -4.41 -16.16
C VAL A 139 25.54 -5.74 -16.72
N ALA A 140 24.74 -6.49 -15.95
CA ALA A 140 24.07 -7.67 -16.48
C ALA A 140 23.32 -7.21 -17.74
N GLY A 141 23.79 -7.64 -18.91
CA GLY A 141 23.22 -7.23 -20.18
C GLY A 141 21.72 -7.45 -20.15
N ALA A 142 20.96 -6.50 -20.70
CA ALA A 142 19.53 -6.68 -20.85
C ALA A 142 19.28 -8.05 -21.53
N PRO A 143 18.34 -8.86 -21.02
CA PRO A 143 18.08 -10.17 -21.58
C PRO A 143 17.73 -10.06 -23.06
N ASP A 144 18.33 -10.92 -23.89
CA ASP A 144 17.99 -11.07 -25.30
C ASP A 144 16.60 -11.71 -25.40
N TRP A 145 15.58 -10.86 -25.35
CA TRP A 145 14.18 -11.28 -25.32
C TRP A 145 13.77 -12.13 -26.54
N PRO A 146 14.16 -11.79 -27.79
CA PRO A 146 13.92 -12.65 -28.94
C PRO A 146 14.46 -14.08 -28.76
N ALA A 147 15.71 -14.23 -28.31
CA ALA A 147 16.30 -15.55 -28.07
C ALA A 147 15.58 -16.32 -26.96
N LEU A 148 15.28 -15.66 -25.84
CA LEU A 148 14.56 -16.25 -24.72
C LEU A 148 13.13 -16.69 -25.08
N LEU A 149 12.41 -15.89 -25.88
CA LEU A 149 11.06 -16.24 -26.32
C LEU A 149 11.08 -17.42 -27.29
N THR A 150 12.03 -17.42 -28.23
CA THR A 150 12.21 -18.54 -29.18
C THR A 150 12.50 -19.84 -28.44
N GLU A 151 13.37 -19.80 -27.42
CA GLU A 151 13.73 -20.98 -26.65
C GLU A 151 12.59 -21.44 -25.72
N ALA A 152 11.88 -20.51 -25.08
CA ALA A 152 10.70 -20.85 -24.28
C ALA A 152 9.59 -21.47 -25.13
N GLU A 153 9.36 -20.97 -26.35
CA GLU A 153 8.42 -21.56 -27.31
C GLU A 153 8.87 -22.97 -27.74
N ARG A 154 10.17 -23.16 -27.98
CA ARG A 154 10.75 -24.48 -28.30
C ARG A 154 10.49 -25.48 -27.18
N LEU A 155 10.73 -25.10 -25.92
CA LEU A 155 10.50 -25.94 -24.74
C LEU A 155 9.01 -26.29 -24.56
N LEU A 156 8.12 -25.31 -24.73
CA LEU A 156 6.67 -25.52 -24.66
C LEU A 156 6.16 -26.46 -25.76
N ARG A 157 6.76 -26.42 -26.97
CA ARG A 157 6.42 -27.34 -28.07
C ARG A 157 7.04 -28.73 -27.92
N GLN A 158 8.21 -28.83 -27.31
CA GLN A 158 8.89 -30.10 -27.08
C GLN A 158 8.13 -30.98 -26.08
N ASP A 159 7.44 -30.37 -25.13
CA ASP A 159 6.62 -31.06 -24.12
C ASP A 159 5.30 -30.30 -23.87
N PRO A 160 4.29 -30.47 -24.76
CA PRO A 160 3.06 -29.69 -24.71
C PRO A 160 2.16 -30.04 -23.51
N GLU A 161 2.33 -31.24 -22.94
CA GLU A 161 1.55 -31.72 -21.78
C GLU A 161 2.17 -31.27 -20.44
N ARG A 162 3.46 -30.93 -20.41
CA ARG A 162 4.12 -30.44 -19.20
C ARG A 162 3.58 -29.07 -18.80
N GLN A 163 3.16 -28.97 -17.54
CA GLN A 163 2.76 -27.71 -16.93
C GLN A 163 3.98 -27.02 -16.31
N TRP A 164 4.33 -25.86 -16.86
CA TRP A 164 5.53 -25.14 -16.43
C TRP A 164 5.21 -24.07 -15.38
N ARG A 165 6.01 -23.97 -14.32
CA ARG A 165 6.00 -22.78 -13.46
C ARG A 165 6.76 -21.64 -14.15
N GLU A 166 6.33 -20.38 -13.94
CA GLU A 166 6.97 -19.20 -14.58
C GLU A 166 8.50 -19.17 -14.37
N GLY A 167 8.97 -19.51 -13.16
CA GLY A 167 10.39 -19.52 -12.84
C GLY A 167 11.18 -20.72 -13.38
N GLU A 168 10.49 -21.82 -13.70
CA GLU A 168 11.10 -23.04 -14.23
C GLU A 168 11.35 -22.91 -15.72
N LEU A 169 10.33 -22.48 -16.48
CA LEU A 169 10.47 -22.21 -17.92
C LEU A 169 11.51 -21.12 -18.18
N ALA A 170 11.52 -20.04 -17.38
CA ALA A 170 12.52 -18.99 -17.52
C ALA A 170 13.95 -19.47 -17.22
N ARG A 171 14.10 -20.42 -16.29
CA ARG A 171 15.40 -21.01 -15.96
C ARG A 171 15.90 -21.91 -17.08
N GLU A 172 15.08 -22.83 -17.57
CA GLU A 172 15.46 -23.73 -18.65
C GLU A 172 15.72 -22.96 -19.96
N ALA A 173 14.85 -22.02 -20.33
CA ALA A 173 15.06 -21.18 -21.53
C ALA A 173 16.36 -20.36 -21.44
N SER A 174 16.70 -19.85 -20.26
CA SER A 174 17.94 -19.10 -20.04
C SER A 174 19.19 -19.99 -20.09
N GLN A 175 19.08 -21.25 -19.64
CA GLN A 175 20.17 -22.24 -19.67
C GLN A 175 20.44 -22.74 -21.09
N CYS A 176 19.39 -22.89 -21.92
CA CYS A 176 19.53 -23.41 -23.27
C CYS A 176 19.91 -22.34 -24.31
N GLY A 177 19.52 -21.07 -24.11
CA GLY A 177 19.58 -20.08 -25.20
C GLY A 177 20.45 -18.84 -24.99
N ALA A 178 20.75 -18.40 -23.75
CA ALA A 178 21.13 -16.99 -23.57
C ALA A 178 22.27 -16.68 -22.58
N GLY A 179 22.69 -17.60 -21.71
CA GLY A 179 23.78 -17.32 -20.76
C GLY A 179 23.53 -16.11 -19.84
N VAL A 180 22.28 -15.65 -19.71
CA VAL A 180 21.90 -14.49 -18.90
C VAL A 180 21.69 -14.93 -17.45
N GLY A 181 22.21 -14.15 -16.49
CA GLY A 181 21.91 -14.36 -15.08
C GLY A 181 20.44 -14.11 -14.77
N LEU A 182 19.80 -15.03 -14.04
CA LEU A 182 18.38 -14.92 -13.66
C LEU A 182 18.16 -13.73 -12.71
N GLY A 183 17.79 -12.58 -13.27
CA GLY A 183 17.27 -11.46 -12.48
C GLY A 183 15.91 -11.80 -11.86
N ARG A 184 15.62 -11.28 -10.66
CA ARG A 184 14.37 -11.55 -9.91
C ARG A 184 13.07 -11.25 -10.68
N GLY A 185 13.10 -10.48 -11.77
CA GLY A 185 11.94 -10.12 -12.58
C GLY A 185 11.79 -10.87 -13.92
N LEU A 186 12.77 -11.73 -14.28
CA LEU A 186 12.75 -12.47 -15.55
C LEU A 186 11.54 -13.42 -15.67
N PRO A 187 11.14 -14.19 -14.64
CA PRO A 187 10.05 -15.16 -14.74
C PRO A 187 8.71 -14.53 -15.17
N SER A 188 8.26 -13.50 -14.46
CA SER A 188 6.97 -12.86 -14.72
C SER A 188 6.97 -12.04 -16.00
N SER A 189 8.12 -11.50 -16.40
CA SER A 189 8.28 -10.77 -17.67
C SER A 189 8.22 -11.72 -18.87
N LEU A 190 8.83 -12.90 -18.79
CA LEU A 190 8.74 -13.94 -19.82
C LEU A 190 7.32 -14.48 -19.93
N ALA A 191 6.70 -14.84 -18.80
CA ALA A 191 5.32 -15.33 -18.76
C ALA A 191 4.31 -14.34 -19.38
N ARG A 192 4.45 -13.04 -19.06
CA ARG A 192 3.64 -11.99 -19.69
C ARG A 192 3.82 -11.93 -21.20
N ARG A 193 5.06 -11.94 -21.69
CA ARG A 193 5.35 -11.85 -23.13
C ARG A 193 4.86 -13.08 -23.89
N LEU A 194 4.93 -14.28 -23.31
CA LEU A 194 4.36 -15.49 -23.89
C LEU A 194 2.83 -15.40 -24.01
N ARG A 195 2.15 -14.81 -23.02
CA ARG A 195 0.69 -14.55 -23.07
C ARG A 195 0.36 -13.50 -24.14
N GLU A 196 1.14 -12.42 -24.21
CA GLU A 196 0.99 -11.36 -25.24
C GLU A 196 1.20 -11.92 -26.66
N ALA A 197 2.10 -12.90 -26.81
CA ALA A 197 2.33 -13.63 -28.07
C ALA A 197 1.27 -14.70 -28.37
N GLY A 198 0.31 -14.94 -27.46
CA GLY A 198 -0.71 -15.97 -27.61
C GLY A 198 -0.18 -17.42 -27.53
N LEU A 199 1.04 -17.62 -27.05
CA LEU A 199 1.68 -18.94 -26.99
C LEU A 199 1.22 -19.76 -25.77
N VAL A 200 0.73 -19.09 -24.74
CA VAL A 200 0.24 -19.69 -23.50
C VAL A 200 -1.08 -19.04 -23.09
N GLU A 201 -1.94 -19.81 -22.42
CA GLU A 201 -3.27 -19.32 -22.07
C GLU A 201 -3.23 -18.16 -21.04
N PRO A 202 -4.04 -17.10 -21.25
CA PRO A 202 -4.16 -16.02 -20.29
C PRO A 202 -4.83 -16.49 -18.99
N GLY A 203 -4.36 -15.99 -17.85
CA GLY A 203 -5.00 -16.22 -16.54
C GLY A 203 -4.66 -17.54 -15.83
N LYS A 204 -3.89 -18.44 -16.46
CA LYS A 204 -3.40 -19.65 -15.79
C LYS A 204 -2.10 -19.39 -15.00
N ALA A 205 -2.05 -19.95 -13.80
CA ALA A 205 -0.87 -19.92 -12.92
C ALA A 205 0.28 -20.81 -13.42
N LEU A 206 -0.04 -21.83 -14.21
CA LEU A 206 0.91 -22.69 -14.90
C LEU A 206 0.86 -22.38 -16.40
N LEU A 207 2.04 -22.35 -17.02
CA LEU A 207 2.20 -22.08 -18.44
C LEU A 207 2.09 -23.40 -19.20
N CYS A 208 1.10 -23.49 -20.09
CA CYS A 208 0.91 -24.59 -21.03
C CYS A 208 0.68 -24.00 -22.42
N LEU A 209 1.05 -24.76 -23.46
CA LEU A 209 0.87 -24.33 -24.85
C LEU A 209 -0.63 -24.08 -25.09
N ALA A 210 -0.99 -22.92 -25.66
CA ALA A 210 -2.37 -22.67 -26.03
C ALA A 210 -2.79 -23.66 -27.14
N PRO A 211 -4.00 -24.25 -27.08
CA PRO A 211 -4.49 -25.12 -28.14
C PRO A 211 -4.52 -24.34 -29.45
N ALA A 212 -3.97 -24.92 -30.52
CA ALA A 212 -3.98 -24.30 -31.84
C ALA A 212 -5.41 -23.94 -32.21
N ALA A 213 -5.69 -22.66 -32.44
CA ALA A 213 -6.99 -22.22 -32.89
C ALA A 213 -7.38 -23.00 -34.16
N PRO A 214 -8.61 -23.53 -34.27
CA PRO A 214 -9.03 -24.24 -35.46
C PRO A 214 -8.87 -23.31 -36.67
N VAL A 215 -8.08 -23.75 -37.64
CA VAL A 215 -7.86 -23.04 -38.90
C VAL A 215 -9.22 -22.92 -39.58
N GLN A 216 -9.86 -21.75 -39.48
CA GLN A 216 -11.03 -21.45 -40.29
C GLN A 216 -10.57 -21.32 -41.74
N ALA A 217 -11.10 -22.19 -42.60
CA ALA A 217 -10.87 -22.10 -44.04
C ALA A 217 -11.31 -20.72 -44.55
N PRO A 218 -10.52 -20.07 -45.41
CA PRO A 218 -10.83 -18.73 -45.89
C PRO A 218 -12.13 -18.74 -46.69
N VAL A 219 -13.11 -17.95 -46.22
CA VAL A 219 -14.30 -17.58 -46.97
C VAL A 219 -13.85 -16.65 -48.11
N PRO A 220 -14.17 -16.94 -49.39
CA PRO A 220 -13.78 -16.09 -50.50
C PRO A 220 -14.49 -14.73 -50.39
N SER A 221 -13.70 -13.67 -50.22
CA SER A 221 -14.19 -12.29 -50.19
C SER A 221 -14.19 -11.69 -51.59
N GLU A 222 -15.31 -11.06 -51.90
CA GLU A 222 -15.64 -10.32 -53.12
C GLU A 222 -14.67 -9.14 -53.35
N PRO A 223 -14.31 -8.80 -54.61
CA PRO A 223 -13.29 -7.81 -54.90
C PRO A 223 -13.74 -6.37 -54.60
N PRO A 224 -12.86 -5.50 -54.05
CA PRO A 224 -13.20 -4.12 -53.74
C PRO A 224 -13.22 -3.24 -55.00
N ALA A 225 -14.23 -2.38 -55.06
CA ALA A 225 -14.39 -1.35 -56.07
C ALA A 225 -13.30 -0.26 -56.01
N GLN A 226 -12.97 0.27 -57.19
CA GLN A 226 -11.93 1.26 -57.46
C GLN A 226 -12.15 2.62 -56.76
N PRO A 227 -11.08 3.39 -56.48
CA PRO A 227 -11.17 4.74 -55.92
C PRO A 227 -11.37 5.80 -57.02
N GLN A 228 -12.24 6.78 -56.75
CA GLN A 228 -12.36 8.01 -57.54
C GLN A 228 -11.43 9.14 -57.02
N PRO A 229 -10.99 10.08 -57.90
CA PRO A 229 -9.92 11.03 -57.59
C PRO A 229 -10.41 12.35 -56.97
N ALA A 230 -9.49 13.00 -56.26
CA ALA A 230 -9.65 14.35 -55.69
C ALA A 230 -9.54 15.46 -56.76
N PRO A 231 -10.11 16.66 -56.52
CA PRO A 231 -9.72 17.86 -57.25
C PRO A 231 -8.77 18.74 -56.44
N VAL A 232 -7.75 19.20 -57.15
CA VAL A 232 -6.75 20.21 -56.81
C VAL A 232 -7.30 21.60 -57.13
N VAL A 233 -7.17 22.58 -56.22
CA VAL A 233 -6.94 24.00 -56.60
C VAL A 233 -6.01 24.64 -55.56
N ALA A 234 -5.00 25.33 -56.09
CA ALA A 234 -3.90 25.99 -55.40
C ALA A 234 -4.10 27.52 -55.29
N SER A 235 -3.20 28.16 -54.53
CA SER A 235 -2.75 29.57 -54.60
C SER A 235 -3.65 30.62 -53.92
N ALA A 236 -3.19 31.68 -53.25
CA ALA A 236 -1.86 32.22 -52.97
C ALA A 236 -1.90 33.19 -51.74
N LYS A 237 -0.72 33.45 -51.18
CA LYS A 237 -0.34 34.52 -50.22
C LYS A 237 -0.37 35.91 -50.90
N PRO A 238 -0.43 37.06 -50.17
CA PRO A 238 0.76 37.70 -49.52
C PRO A 238 0.44 38.44 -48.19
N THR A 239 1.26 38.40 -47.11
CA THR A 239 2.38 39.28 -46.66
C THR A 239 2.20 40.81 -46.62
N SER A 240 2.29 41.40 -45.41
CA SER A 240 3.06 42.60 -44.96
C SER A 240 2.75 42.85 -43.46
N GLU A 241 3.75 42.94 -42.56
CA GLU A 241 4.40 44.18 -42.02
C GLU A 241 3.42 45.14 -41.34
N GLY A 242 3.61 45.73 -40.16
CA GLY A 242 4.72 45.80 -39.19
C GLY A 242 4.37 46.88 -38.13
N ALA A 243 5.07 46.84 -36.99
CA ALA A 243 5.28 47.89 -35.98
C ALA A 243 4.08 48.48 -35.19
N ALA A 244 4.12 48.35 -33.85
CA ALA A 244 4.47 49.46 -32.94
C ALA A 244 4.15 49.10 -31.48
N GLU A 245 5.16 49.28 -30.63
CA GLU A 245 5.06 49.39 -29.16
C GLU A 245 4.20 50.60 -28.78
N PRO A 246 3.52 50.59 -27.62
CA PRO A 246 3.98 51.53 -26.61
C PRO A 246 4.04 50.96 -25.20
N ALA A 247 4.88 51.62 -24.42
CA ALA A 247 5.19 51.35 -23.04
C ALA A 247 4.07 51.73 -22.04
N ARG A 248 4.13 51.02 -20.91
CA ARG A 248 4.14 51.52 -19.51
C ARG A 248 2.85 51.56 -18.66
N VAL A 249 3.12 51.24 -17.39
CA VAL A 249 2.46 51.55 -16.10
C VAL A 249 1.49 50.51 -15.52
N GLU A 250 2.06 49.71 -14.63
CA GLU A 250 1.59 49.37 -13.26
C GLU A 250 0.13 49.65 -12.92
N ASP A 251 -0.62 48.58 -12.61
CA ASP A 251 -1.25 48.39 -11.29
C ASP A 251 -2.13 47.13 -11.33
N SER A 252 -1.67 46.09 -10.63
CA SER A 252 -2.48 45.10 -9.89
C SER A 252 -1.56 43.92 -9.56
N GLU A 253 -0.74 44.11 -8.53
CA GLU A 253 -0.03 43.01 -7.86
C GLU A 253 -1.03 41.90 -7.51
N ALA A 254 -0.93 40.77 -8.19
CA ALA A 254 -1.21 39.50 -7.51
C ALA A 254 -0.28 39.47 -6.30
N PRO A 255 -0.75 39.12 -5.08
CA PRO A 255 0.13 39.12 -3.93
C PRO A 255 1.33 38.25 -4.28
N ALA A 256 2.52 38.86 -4.26
CA ALA A 256 3.77 38.15 -4.29
C ALA A 256 3.61 36.97 -3.33
N VAL A 257 4.07 35.79 -3.74
CA VAL A 257 4.22 34.66 -2.81
C VAL A 257 5.19 35.17 -1.75
N ALA A 258 4.65 35.76 -0.69
CA ALA A 258 5.43 36.36 0.37
C ALA A 258 6.34 35.24 0.86
N GLU A 259 7.65 35.40 0.66
CA GLU A 259 8.62 34.44 1.13
C GLU A 259 8.33 34.25 2.61
N TRP A 260 8.05 33.00 2.99
CA TRP A 260 7.64 32.71 4.35
C TRP A 260 8.80 33.09 5.28
N PRO A 261 8.51 33.55 6.51
CA PRO A 261 9.54 33.95 7.46
C PRO A 261 10.20 32.71 8.07
N TRP A 262 10.74 31.84 7.21
CA TRP A 262 11.33 30.56 7.57
C TRP A 262 12.45 30.72 8.57
N GLU A 263 13.23 31.78 8.45
CA GLU A 263 14.29 32.10 9.40
C GLU A 263 13.72 32.39 10.79
N ALA A 264 12.67 33.20 10.89
CA ALA A 264 11.99 33.47 12.17
C ALA A 264 11.35 32.19 12.74
N MET A 265 10.77 31.35 11.90
CA MET A 265 10.15 30.08 12.31
C MET A 265 11.19 29.07 12.82
N VAL A 266 12.33 28.96 12.14
CA VAL A 266 13.45 28.10 12.55
C VAL A 266 14.08 28.63 13.84
N ALA A 267 14.29 29.94 13.95
CA ALA A 267 14.80 30.58 15.16
C ALA A 267 13.88 30.34 16.36
N LYS A 268 12.57 30.52 16.19
CA LYS A 268 11.59 30.27 17.26
C LYS A 268 11.52 28.80 17.66
N ALA A 269 11.56 27.88 16.68
CA ALA A 269 11.58 26.46 16.97
C ALA A 269 12.86 26.05 17.72
N ALA A 270 14.02 26.62 17.35
CA ALA A 270 15.28 26.38 18.04
C ALA A 270 15.26 26.92 19.48
N GLU A 271 14.72 28.12 19.70
CA GLU A 271 14.50 28.69 21.05
C GLU A 271 13.66 27.75 21.93
N LEU A 272 12.56 27.23 21.39
CA LEU A 272 11.68 26.29 22.10
C LEU A 272 12.36 24.95 22.42
N LEU A 273 13.22 24.46 21.54
CA LEU A 273 14.00 23.24 21.76
C LEU A 273 15.14 23.47 22.78
N GLN A 274 15.74 24.65 22.80
CA GLN A 274 16.82 25.00 23.74
C GLN A 274 16.31 25.34 25.14
N ALA A 275 15.09 25.87 25.26
CA ALA A 275 14.46 26.14 26.55
C ALA A 275 14.26 24.87 27.40
N ASP A 276 14.09 23.72 26.76
CA ASP A 276 14.03 22.41 27.42
C ASP A 276 14.71 21.32 26.56
N PRO A 277 16.04 21.19 26.65
CA PRO A 277 16.80 20.26 25.82
C PRO A 277 16.47 18.77 26.09
N SER A 278 15.89 18.49 27.27
CA SER A 278 15.50 17.15 27.70
C SER A 278 14.17 16.70 27.09
N ARG A 279 13.33 17.67 26.71
CA ARG A 279 12.00 17.41 26.16
C ARG A 279 12.07 16.98 24.70
N GLN A 280 11.37 15.89 24.42
CA GLN A 280 11.08 15.44 23.06
C GLN A 280 9.74 16.01 22.63
N TRP A 281 9.73 16.77 21.54
CA TRP A 281 8.52 17.40 21.02
C TRP A 281 7.94 16.58 19.87
N PRO A 282 6.67 16.13 19.91
CA PRO A 282 5.99 15.74 18.69
C PRO A 282 6.07 16.89 17.67
N ALA A 283 6.45 16.59 16.42
CA ALA A 283 6.64 17.60 15.38
C ALA A 283 5.42 18.52 15.22
N ALA A 284 4.22 17.97 15.41
CA ALA A 284 2.96 18.71 15.40
C ALA A 284 2.83 19.71 16.55
N GLU A 285 3.30 19.35 17.74
CA GLU A 285 3.30 20.23 18.91
C GLU A 285 4.32 21.35 18.76
N LEU A 286 5.52 21.05 18.28
CA LEU A 286 6.54 22.06 18.00
C LEU A 286 6.04 23.07 16.96
N CYS A 287 5.44 22.59 15.87
CA CYS A 287 4.84 23.48 14.87
C CYS A 287 3.68 24.28 15.45
N GLY A 288 2.82 23.66 16.27
CA GLY A 288 1.76 24.36 16.97
C GLY A 288 2.27 25.45 17.93
N ALA A 289 3.38 25.21 18.61
CA ALA A 289 4.03 26.18 19.49
C ALA A 289 4.62 27.37 18.72
N VAL A 290 5.24 27.11 17.57
CA VAL A 290 5.73 28.16 16.66
C VAL A 290 4.58 29.02 16.12
N ILE A 291 3.44 28.41 15.75
CA ILE A 291 2.25 29.14 15.32
C ILE A 291 1.68 30.00 16.46
N ARG A 292 1.59 29.44 17.68
CA ARG A 292 1.13 30.19 18.87
C ARG A 292 2.03 31.36 19.22
N ALA A 293 3.29 31.33 18.81
CA ALA A 293 4.22 32.46 18.92
C ALA A 293 4.02 33.55 17.84
N GLY A 294 2.95 33.47 17.04
CA GLY A 294 2.58 34.49 16.05
C GLY A 294 3.13 34.26 14.65
N LEU A 295 3.81 33.14 14.38
CA LEU A 295 4.40 32.82 13.08
C LEU A 295 3.46 31.90 12.28
N ALA A 296 2.61 32.49 11.44
CA ALA A 296 1.63 31.76 10.63
C ALA A 296 2.24 31.16 9.34
N GLY A 297 1.71 30.02 8.89
CA GLY A 297 2.07 29.35 7.63
C GLY A 297 0.84 28.78 6.89
N PRO A 298 0.94 28.47 5.58
CA PRO A 298 -0.22 28.29 4.70
C PRO A 298 -1.00 26.99 4.94
N THR A 299 -0.34 25.93 5.44
CA THR A 299 -1.00 24.69 5.88
C THR A 299 -0.17 24.00 6.98
N ARG A 300 -0.83 23.40 7.98
CA ARG A 300 -0.15 22.62 9.05
C ARG A 300 0.80 21.56 8.48
N ARG A 301 0.42 20.91 7.37
CA ARG A 301 1.19 19.81 6.77
C ARG A 301 2.45 20.28 6.03
N GLY A 302 2.37 21.38 5.27
CA GLY A 302 3.54 21.97 4.60
C GLY A 302 4.54 22.57 5.59
N MET A 303 4.04 23.14 6.69
CA MET A 303 4.84 23.66 7.79
C MET A 303 5.62 22.56 8.51
N HIS A 304 5.00 21.40 8.80
CA HIS A 304 5.69 20.28 9.45
C HIS A 304 6.94 19.85 8.71
N PHE A 305 6.82 19.49 7.42
CA PHE A 305 7.98 18.99 6.67
C PHE A 305 9.02 20.08 6.40
N GLY A 306 8.58 21.30 6.08
CA GLY A 306 9.47 22.41 5.76
C GLY A 306 10.28 22.92 6.96
N LEU A 307 9.68 22.92 8.16
CA LEU A 307 10.36 23.34 9.39
C LEU A 307 11.35 22.26 9.87
N LEU A 308 10.93 21.00 9.89
CA LEU A 308 11.78 19.87 10.29
C LEU A 308 13.02 19.77 9.41
N ALA A 309 12.84 19.82 8.07
CA ALA A 309 13.95 19.74 7.14
C ALA A 309 14.99 20.85 7.35
N ARG A 310 14.55 22.07 7.69
CA ARG A 310 15.44 23.20 7.96
C ARG A 310 16.15 23.08 9.31
N LEU A 311 15.46 22.64 10.36
CA LEU A 311 16.07 22.39 11.68
C LEU A 311 17.14 21.30 11.62
N THR A 312 16.88 20.21 10.90
CA THR A 312 17.86 19.13 10.69
C THR A 312 19.04 19.62 9.84
N ARG A 313 18.79 20.39 8.76
CA ARG A 313 19.86 20.95 7.92
C ARG A 313 20.75 21.92 8.69
N ALA A 314 20.17 22.71 9.59
CA ALA A 314 20.89 23.62 10.46
C ALA A 314 21.58 22.92 11.65
N LYS A 315 21.47 21.59 11.76
CA LYS A 315 21.96 20.79 12.91
C LYS A 315 21.44 21.28 14.27
N LEU A 316 20.26 21.90 14.29
CA LEU A 316 19.64 22.41 15.53
C LEU A 316 18.75 21.37 16.21
N ALA A 317 18.31 20.35 15.47
CA ALA A 317 17.45 19.31 15.99
C ALA A 317 17.77 17.93 15.42
N VAL A 318 17.62 16.91 16.28
CA VAL A 318 17.57 15.50 15.87
C VAL A 318 16.09 15.12 15.77
N VAL A 319 15.70 14.56 14.63
CA VAL A 319 14.35 14.07 14.39
C VAL A 319 14.37 12.56 14.43
N ASP A 320 13.65 11.98 15.39
CA ASP A 320 13.49 10.54 15.56
C ASP A 320 11.99 10.23 15.71
N ASN A 321 11.42 9.41 14.84
CA ASN A 321 10.03 8.94 14.99
C ASN A 321 8.96 10.04 15.16
N ASN A 322 9.07 11.15 14.42
CA ASN A 322 8.24 12.37 14.56
C ASN A 322 8.44 13.15 15.86
N LEU A 323 9.38 12.74 16.71
CA LEU A 323 9.83 13.49 17.86
C LEU A 323 11.04 14.33 17.45
N VAL A 324 11.06 15.57 17.93
CA VAL A 324 12.09 16.56 17.67
C VAL A 324 12.71 16.90 19.01
N ARG A 325 14.03 16.76 19.10
CA ARG A 325 14.81 17.18 20.28
C ARG A 325 15.95 18.09 19.84
N ALA A 326 16.43 18.93 20.74
CA ALA A 326 17.62 19.74 20.50
C ALA A 326 18.80 18.82 20.11
N ALA A 327 19.56 19.22 19.09
CA ALA A 327 20.81 18.54 18.79
C ALA A 327 21.80 18.76 19.95
N PRO A 328 22.60 17.75 20.33
CA PRO A 328 23.63 17.93 21.34
C PRO A 328 24.61 19.00 20.88
N VAL A 329 24.88 19.98 21.75
CA VAL A 329 25.86 21.03 21.47
C VAL A 329 27.23 20.38 21.38
N GLU A 330 27.82 20.42 20.19
CA GLU A 330 29.16 19.90 19.91
C GLU A 330 30.18 20.66 20.78
N GLY A 331 30.70 20.01 21.82
CA GLY A 331 31.61 20.61 22.81
C GLY A 331 31.10 20.67 24.26
N ALA A 332 29.89 20.21 24.56
CA ALA A 332 29.45 20.04 25.95
C ALA A 332 30.23 18.90 26.64
N PRO A 333 30.78 19.10 27.86
CA PRO A 333 31.50 18.06 28.57
C PRO A 333 30.58 16.86 28.88
N PRO A 334 31.08 15.61 28.80
CA PRO A 334 30.25 14.42 29.03
C PRO A 334 29.68 14.46 30.46
N ALA A 335 28.37 14.24 30.57
CA ALA A 335 27.69 14.13 31.86
C ALA A 335 28.35 13.03 32.69
N GLN A 336 28.71 13.36 33.94
CA GLN A 336 29.36 12.41 34.85
C GLN A 336 28.46 11.19 35.10
N PRO A 337 29.03 9.97 35.12
CA PRO A 337 28.27 8.75 35.38
C PRO A 337 27.66 8.79 36.79
N VAL A 338 26.38 8.42 36.87
CA VAL A 338 25.64 8.24 38.12
C VAL A 338 26.30 7.11 38.92
N PRO A 339 26.59 7.28 40.23
CA PRO A 339 27.24 6.26 41.03
C PRO A 339 26.35 5.02 41.23
N GLU A 340 26.93 3.84 41.01
CA GLU A 340 26.30 2.54 41.25
C GLU A 340 25.91 2.36 42.73
N PRO A 341 24.75 1.74 43.02
CA PRO A 341 24.36 1.39 44.37
C PRO A 341 25.22 0.24 44.93
N PRO A 342 25.51 0.23 46.24
CA PRO A 342 26.44 -0.71 46.85
C PRO A 342 25.90 -2.16 46.90
N PRO A 343 26.79 -3.17 46.85
CA PRO A 343 26.42 -4.58 46.81
C PRO A 343 25.83 -5.07 48.14
N ALA A 344 24.74 -5.84 48.06
CA ALA A 344 24.08 -6.45 49.19
C ALA A 344 24.93 -7.58 49.82
N LEU A 345 24.93 -7.63 51.15
CA LEU A 345 25.61 -8.64 51.97
C LEU A 345 25.04 -10.07 51.78
N PRO A 346 25.87 -11.12 51.93
CA PRO A 346 25.46 -12.51 51.79
C PRO A 346 24.64 -12.98 53.00
N LYS A 347 23.51 -13.65 52.73
CA LYS A 347 22.71 -14.33 53.76
C LYS A 347 23.24 -15.75 54.00
N GLU A 348 23.40 -16.10 55.26
CA GLU A 348 23.82 -17.41 55.78
C GLU A 348 22.86 -18.56 55.41
N PRO A 349 23.35 -19.81 55.38
CA PRO A 349 22.57 -20.97 54.99
C PRO A 349 21.75 -21.50 56.16
N LYS A 350 20.42 -21.57 56.01
CA LYS A 350 19.52 -22.19 56.99
C LYS A 350 18.99 -23.53 56.49
N VAL A 351 19.61 -24.58 57.05
CA VAL A 351 19.13 -25.91 57.44
C VAL A 351 17.87 -26.45 56.74
N ALA A 352 18.05 -27.60 56.11
CA ALA A 352 17.03 -28.43 55.49
C ALA A 352 15.97 -28.93 56.48
N HIS A 353 14.70 -28.64 56.16
CA HIS A 353 13.56 -29.43 56.62
C HIS A 353 12.79 -29.95 55.40
N ALA A 354 12.81 -31.28 55.25
CA ALA A 354 12.02 -32.00 54.26
C ALA A 354 10.54 -31.73 54.49
N THR A 355 9.90 -31.08 53.53
CA THR A 355 8.45 -30.88 53.46
C THR A 355 7.85 -31.82 52.42
N PRO A 356 6.59 -32.28 52.62
CA PRO A 356 5.94 -33.25 51.74
C PRO A 356 5.71 -32.66 50.35
N VAL A 357 5.87 -33.50 49.32
CA VAL A 357 5.69 -33.14 47.91
C VAL A 357 4.21 -32.83 47.65
N GLU A 358 3.84 -31.55 47.70
CA GLU A 358 2.63 -31.06 47.04
C GLU A 358 2.82 -31.09 45.52
N PRO A 359 1.77 -31.38 44.74
CA PRO A 359 1.87 -31.39 43.28
C PRO A 359 2.24 -29.99 42.79
N THR A 360 3.42 -29.88 42.18
CA THR A 360 3.90 -28.69 41.47
C THR A 360 2.83 -28.23 40.49
N VAL A 361 2.05 -27.23 40.89
CA VAL A 361 1.19 -26.47 39.98
C VAL A 361 2.12 -25.95 38.89
N ALA A 362 1.93 -26.45 37.66
CA ALA A 362 2.68 -25.99 36.50
C ALA A 362 2.59 -24.46 36.46
N GLN A 363 3.70 -23.78 36.77
CA GLN A 363 3.77 -22.33 36.69
C GLN A 363 3.45 -21.97 35.24
N VAL A 364 2.25 -21.40 35.04
CA VAL A 364 1.86 -20.80 33.78
C VAL A 364 2.91 -19.75 33.49
N ALA A 365 3.73 -19.99 32.46
CA ALA A 365 4.77 -19.06 32.05
C ALA A 365 4.15 -17.67 31.92
N ALA A 366 4.83 -16.66 32.48
CA ALA A 366 4.37 -15.28 32.37
C ALA A 366 4.12 -14.94 30.89
N PRO A 367 3.06 -14.15 30.59
CA PRO A 367 2.81 -13.76 29.22
C PRO A 367 4.05 -13.05 28.65
N PRO A 368 4.42 -13.32 27.39
CA PRO A 368 5.58 -12.70 26.75
C PRO A 368 5.47 -11.18 26.76
N ALA A 369 6.61 -10.49 26.75
CA ALA A 369 6.62 -9.03 26.77
C ALA A 369 5.90 -8.46 25.52
N PRO A 370 5.26 -7.28 25.58
CA PRO A 370 4.52 -6.72 24.43
C PRO A 370 5.34 -6.63 23.14
N VAL A 371 6.64 -6.34 23.24
CA VAL A 371 7.54 -6.31 22.08
C VAL A 371 7.73 -7.69 21.45
N GLU A 372 7.85 -8.74 22.27
CA GLU A 372 7.95 -10.13 21.81
C GLU A 372 6.63 -10.57 21.15
N GLN A 373 5.48 -10.15 21.69
CA GLN A 373 4.18 -10.42 21.09
C GLN A 373 4.01 -9.75 19.73
N VAL A 374 4.53 -8.52 19.55
CA VAL A 374 4.55 -7.85 18.25
C VAL A 374 5.44 -8.61 17.27
N GLN A 375 6.61 -9.06 17.70
CA GLN A 375 7.50 -9.85 16.85
C GLN A 375 6.84 -11.17 16.43
N ALA A 376 6.26 -11.90 17.38
CA ALA A 376 5.52 -13.13 17.10
C ALA A 376 4.36 -12.91 16.12
N LEU A 377 3.64 -11.78 16.23
CA LEU A 377 2.58 -11.43 15.29
C LEU A 377 3.13 -11.17 13.88
N VAL A 378 4.28 -10.49 13.75
CA VAL A 378 4.91 -10.26 12.44
C VAL A 378 5.36 -11.57 11.81
N GLU A 379 5.98 -12.45 12.59
CA GLU A 379 6.41 -13.78 12.15
C GLU A 379 5.23 -14.66 11.72
N GLU A 380 4.11 -14.61 12.45
CA GLU A 380 2.87 -15.28 12.06
C GLU A 380 2.33 -14.78 10.73
N ILE A 381 2.32 -13.45 10.51
CA ILE A 381 1.89 -12.87 9.23
C ILE A 381 2.83 -13.35 8.11
N ASP A 382 4.14 -13.40 8.34
CA ASP A 382 5.12 -13.92 7.38
C ASP A 382 4.87 -15.37 6.99
N LEU A 383 4.57 -16.21 7.98
CA LEU A 383 4.32 -17.63 7.79
C LEU A 383 3.01 -17.90 7.04
N VAL A 384 1.95 -17.17 7.38
CA VAL A 384 0.58 -17.45 6.92
C VAL A 384 0.21 -16.68 5.65
N GLU A 385 0.83 -15.54 5.36
CA GLU A 385 0.53 -14.75 4.15
C GLU A 385 0.53 -15.58 2.85
N PRO A 386 1.51 -16.46 2.56
CA PRO A 386 1.53 -17.25 1.32
C PRO A 386 0.34 -18.20 1.16
N ILE A 387 -0.28 -18.62 2.26
CA ILE A 387 -1.42 -19.55 2.26
C ILE A 387 -2.77 -18.86 2.31
N LEU A 388 -2.83 -17.53 2.52
CA LEU A 388 -4.09 -16.77 2.53
C LEU A 388 -4.91 -16.97 1.24
N SER A 389 -4.24 -17.10 0.09
CA SER A 389 -4.89 -17.35 -1.20
C SER A 389 -5.71 -18.64 -1.27
N ARG A 390 -5.45 -19.60 -0.36
CA ARG A 390 -6.16 -20.88 -0.27
C ARG A 390 -7.40 -20.83 0.62
N LEU A 391 -7.54 -19.78 1.43
CA LEU A 391 -8.70 -19.58 2.30
C LEU A 391 -9.87 -19.02 1.49
N SER A 392 -11.10 -19.26 1.96
CA SER A 392 -12.28 -18.55 1.44
C SER A 392 -12.13 -17.04 1.67
N ASP A 393 -12.82 -16.22 0.88
CA ASP A 393 -12.72 -14.76 1.02
C ASP A 393 -13.14 -14.27 2.41
N GLU A 394 -14.13 -14.93 3.03
CA GLU A 394 -14.58 -14.66 4.40
C GLU A 394 -13.49 -15.00 5.43
N ALA A 395 -12.96 -16.24 5.40
CA ALA A 395 -11.91 -16.66 6.33
C ALA A 395 -10.63 -15.84 6.16
N ARG A 396 -10.29 -15.48 4.92
CA ARG A 396 -9.15 -14.61 4.60
C ARG A 396 -9.35 -13.21 5.18
N THR A 397 -10.54 -12.63 5.01
CA THR A 397 -10.87 -11.30 5.55
C THR A 397 -10.82 -11.33 7.08
N ALA A 398 -11.41 -12.35 7.70
CA ALA A 398 -11.37 -12.56 9.15
C ALA A 398 -9.95 -12.76 9.69
N GLN A 399 -9.07 -13.47 8.97
CA GLN A 399 -7.68 -13.64 9.38
C GLN A 399 -6.90 -12.31 9.38
N VAL A 400 -7.07 -11.48 8.34
CA VAL A 400 -6.44 -10.15 8.30
C VAL A 400 -7.02 -9.23 9.37
N ALA A 401 -8.34 -9.31 9.59
CA ALA A 401 -9.03 -8.60 10.66
C ALA A 401 -8.51 -9.01 12.04
N LEU A 402 -8.36 -10.31 12.30
CA LEU A 402 -7.78 -10.88 13.52
C LEU A 402 -6.39 -10.29 13.81
N TRP A 403 -5.49 -10.30 12.82
CA TRP A 403 -4.15 -9.72 12.99
C TRP A 403 -4.18 -8.22 13.24
N ALA A 404 -5.04 -7.50 12.53
CA ALA A 404 -5.20 -6.07 12.72
C ALA A 404 -5.75 -5.74 14.13
N GLY A 405 -6.69 -6.53 14.65
CA GLY A 405 -7.19 -6.40 16.02
C GLY A 405 -6.09 -6.67 17.06
N ARG A 406 -5.30 -7.73 16.89
CA ARG A 406 -4.14 -8.02 17.77
C ARG A 406 -3.09 -6.92 17.71
N ALA A 407 -2.77 -6.40 16.53
CA ALA A 407 -1.84 -5.30 16.36
C ALA A 407 -2.30 -4.03 17.10
N ARG A 408 -3.62 -3.79 17.16
CA ARG A 408 -4.20 -2.66 17.89
C ARG A 408 -4.18 -2.84 19.41
N ALA A 409 -4.54 -4.03 19.90
CA ALA A 409 -4.39 -4.34 21.32
C ALA A 409 -2.94 -4.11 21.79
N LEU A 410 -1.97 -4.62 21.02
CA LEU A 410 -0.54 -4.41 21.28
C LEU A 410 -0.11 -2.94 21.13
N GLN A 411 -0.74 -2.18 20.24
CA GLN A 411 -0.48 -0.75 20.10
C GLN A 411 -0.87 0.00 21.38
N ASP A 412 -2.05 -0.28 21.92
CA ASP A 412 -2.56 0.37 23.13
C ASP A 412 -1.67 0.03 24.34
N GLU A 413 -1.23 -1.24 24.47
CA GLU A 413 -0.28 -1.67 25.49
C GLU A 413 1.11 -1.02 25.34
N LEU A 414 1.62 -0.92 24.11
CA LEU A 414 2.93 -0.29 23.84
C LEU A 414 2.90 1.22 24.08
N LEU A 415 1.78 1.88 23.79
CA LEU A 415 1.58 3.29 24.11
C LEU A 415 1.60 3.51 25.62
N ALA A 416 0.99 2.62 26.41
CA ALA A 416 1.03 2.69 27.86
C ALA A 416 2.44 2.49 28.44
N THR A 417 3.29 1.69 27.78
CA THR A 417 4.67 1.42 28.21
C THR A 417 5.71 2.39 27.63
N GLY A 418 5.35 3.21 26.64
CA GLY A 418 6.26 4.17 25.99
C GLY A 418 7.35 3.51 25.11
N SER A 419 7.17 2.26 24.70
CA SER A 419 8.20 1.51 23.94
C SER A 419 8.25 1.93 22.47
N THR A 420 9.39 2.52 22.06
CA THR A 420 9.61 2.98 20.68
C THR A 420 9.92 1.84 19.71
N THR A 421 10.65 0.81 20.16
CA THR A 421 10.99 -0.36 19.34
C THR A 421 9.73 -1.12 18.91
N GLY A 422 8.85 -1.43 19.85
CA GLY A 422 7.58 -2.10 19.56
C GLY A 422 6.69 -1.28 18.63
N ALA A 423 6.63 0.04 18.84
CA ALA A 423 5.89 0.94 17.96
C ALA A 423 6.41 0.94 16.51
N SER A 424 7.73 0.83 16.32
CA SER A 424 8.32 0.75 14.98
C SER A 424 7.95 -0.55 14.25
N LEU A 425 8.03 -1.68 14.94
CA LEU A 425 7.63 -2.99 14.42
C LEU A 425 6.13 -3.03 14.09
N LEU A 426 5.28 -2.48 14.96
CA LEU A 426 3.84 -2.36 14.69
C LEU A 426 3.56 -1.51 13.46
N ARG A 427 4.27 -0.41 13.22
CA ARG A 427 4.09 0.40 12.00
C ARG A 427 4.41 -0.40 10.74
N GLN A 428 5.45 -1.24 10.76
CA GLN A 428 5.76 -2.15 9.67
C GLN A 428 4.64 -3.19 9.48
N GLY A 429 4.16 -3.78 10.58
CA GLY A 429 3.02 -4.71 10.61
C GLY A 429 1.75 -4.09 10.02
N PHE A 430 1.35 -2.90 10.47
CA PHE A 430 0.19 -2.17 9.92
C PHE A 430 0.34 -1.83 8.44
N GLY A 431 1.54 -1.42 8.00
CA GLY A 431 1.81 -1.16 6.58
C GLY A 431 1.60 -2.42 5.72
N ARG A 432 1.99 -3.58 6.25
CA ARG A 432 1.77 -4.87 5.60
C ARG A 432 0.31 -5.30 5.61
N LEU A 433 -0.36 -5.23 6.76
CA LEU A 433 -1.78 -5.55 6.88
C LEU A 433 -2.65 -4.65 6.00
N THR A 434 -2.31 -3.37 5.87
CA THR A 434 -2.98 -2.42 4.96
C THR A 434 -2.86 -2.85 3.50
N ARG A 435 -1.68 -3.34 3.10
CA ARG A 435 -1.48 -3.90 1.75
C ARG A 435 -2.27 -5.18 1.57
N LEU A 436 -2.23 -6.10 2.53
CA LEU A 436 -3.00 -7.35 2.48
C LEU A 436 -4.51 -7.08 2.37
N ALA A 437 -5.00 -6.14 3.16
CA ALA A 437 -6.40 -5.75 3.14
C ALA A 437 -6.82 -5.07 1.83
N ARG A 438 -5.89 -4.46 1.10
CA ARG A 438 -6.17 -3.88 -0.23
C ARG A 438 -6.12 -4.93 -1.33
N ASP A 439 -5.18 -5.86 -1.23
CA ASP A 439 -4.88 -6.81 -2.30
C ASP A 439 -5.82 -8.02 -2.27
N TRP A 440 -6.33 -8.41 -1.08
CA TRP A 440 -7.04 -9.67 -0.89
C TRP A 440 -8.38 -9.58 -0.19
N THR A 441 -8.57 -8.54 0.63
CA THR A 441 -9.81 -8.34 1.36
C THR A 441 -10.48 -7.09 0.83
N ARG A 442 -11.72 -6.88 1.25
CA ARG A 442 -12.51 -5.76 0.78
C ARG A 442 -12.60 -4.66 1.83
N TRP A 443 -12.66 -5.05 3.12
CA TRP A 443 -12.71 -4.12 4.25
C TRP A 443 -12.17 -4.75 5.54
N VAL A 444 -11.35 -3.99 6.28
CA VAL A 444 -10.86 -4.33 7.62
C VAL A 444 -10.83 -3.07 8.47
N ASP A 445 -11.88 -2.84 9.24
CA ASP A 445 -12.10 -1.72 10.18
C ASP A 445 -10.91 -1.47 11.12
N ALA A 446 -10.30 -2.51 11.70
CA ALA A 446 -9.12 -2.43 12.58
C ALA A 446 -7.92 -1.65 12.03
N LEU A 447 -7.81 -1.55 10.71
CA LEU A 447 -6.75 -0.77 10.06
C LEU A 447 -7.05 0.73 10.02
N THR A 448 -8.19 1.18 10.53
CA THR A 448 -8.55 2.60 10.56
C THR A 448 -7.89 3.29 11.75
N PRO A 449 -7.04 4.32 11.54
CA PRO A 449 -6.29 4.98 12.61
C PRO A 449 -7.12 5.49 13.79
N THR A 450 -8.34 5.96 13.53
CA THR A 450 -9.22 6.60 14.52
C THR A 450 -10.30 5.67 15.08
N TRP A 451 -10.26 4.39 14.72
CA TRP A 451 -11.26 3.42 15.14
C TRP A 451 -10.73 2.61 16.32
N SER A 452 -11.55 2.48 17.35
CA SER A 452 -11.29 1.68 18.53
C SER A 452 -12.55 0.91 18.92
N THR A 453 -12.34 -0.23 19.57
CA THR A 453 -13.39 -1.11 20.09
C THR A 453 -12.80 -1.94 21.25
N ASP A 454 -13.59 -2.84 21.81
CA ASP A 454 -13.09 -3.90 22.67
C ASP A 454 -12.27 -4.90 21.83
N TRP A 455 -10.94 -4.78 21.88
CA TRP A 455 -10.04 -5.62 21.09
C TRP A 455 -10.16 -7.12 21.42
N PRO A 456 -10.23 -7.55 22.70
CA PRO A 456 -10.50 -8.94 23.04
C PRO A 456 -11.75 -9.52 22.35
N VAL A 457 -12.88 -8.80 22.39
CA VAL A 457 -14.12 -9.24 21.73
C VAL A 457 -13.94 -9.32 20.22
N TYR A 458 -13.35 -8.30 19.62
CA TYR A 458 -13.11 -8.25 18.18
C TYR A 458 -12.16 -9.37 17.70
N VAL A 459 -11.10 -9.64 18.46
CA VAL A 459 -10.13 -10.73 18.19
C VAL A 459 -10.80 -12.09 18.33
N ALA A 460 -11.63 -12.29 19.36
CA ALA A 460 -12.37 -13.53 19.56
C ALA A 460 -13.35 -13.82 18.41
N ALA A 461 -14.13 -12.82 17.98
CA ALA A 461 -15.06 -12.95 16.87
C ALA A 461 -14.37 -13.35 15.56
N ASN A 462 -13.33 -12.59 15.19
CA ASN A 462 -12.61 -12.84 13.93
C ASN A 462 -11.82 -14.15 13.96
N ARG A 463 -11.36 -14.61 15.14
CA ARG A 463 -10.75 -15.94 15.28
C ARG A 463 -11.74 -17.07 14.98
N ALA A 464 -12.99 -16.95 15.45
CA ALA A 464 -14.02 -17.95 15.16
C ALA A 464 -14.33 -17.99 13.66
N ILE A 465 -14.56 -16.82 13.04
CA ILE A 465 -14.87 -16.70 11.62
C ILE A 465 -13.71 -17.20 10.74
N ALA A 466 -12.46 -16.86 11.08
CA ALA A 466 -11.28 -17.37 10.36
C ALA A 466 -11.17 -18.90 10.43
N ALA A 467 -11.69 -19.51 11.50
CA ALA A 467 -11.78 -20.96 11.65
C ALA A 467 -13.06 -21.57 11.04
N GLY A 468 -13.90 -20.79 10.36
CA GLY A 468 -15.17 -21.24 9.79
C GLY A 468 -16.21 -21.62 10.83
N ARG A 469 -16.16 -21.00 12.03
CA ARG A 469 -17.10 -21.23 13.13
C ARG A 469 -17.83 -19.94 13.48
N GLU A 470 -19.02 -20.10 14.05
CA GLU A 470 -19.78 -18.99 14.61
C GLU A 470 -19.06 -18.42 15.85
N PRO A 471 -19.02 -17.08 16.04
CA PRO A 471 -18.47 -16.48 17.25
C PRO A 471 -19.19 -16.92 18.52
N GLU A 472 -18.47 -17.59 19.41
CA GLU A 472 -18.94 -17.93 20.77
C GLU A 472 -18.83 -16.70 21.69
N LEU A 473 -19.61 -15.67 21.40
CA LEU A 473 -19.66 -14.42 22.17
C LEU A 473 -20.95 -14.35 23.01
N SER A 474 -20.89 -13.73 24.19
CA SER A 474 -22.11 -13.41 24.92
C SER A 474 -22.96 -12.40 24.15
N GLU A 475 -24.26 -12.30 24.46
CA GLU A 475 -25.15 -11.35 23.79
C GLU A 475 -24.64 -9.90 23.89
N GLU A 476 -24.10 -9.50 25.05
CA GLU A 476 -23.49 -8.19 25.24
C GLU A 476 -22.24 -8.00 24.39
N GLN A 477 -21.39 -9.03 24.28
CA GLN A 477 -20.19 -8.98 23.44
C GLN A 477 -20.53 -8.92 21.95
N LEU A 478 -21.58 -9.62 21.50
CA LEU A 478 -22.10 -9.50 20.13
C LEU A 478 -22.55 -8.07 19.86
N LYS A 479 -23.29 -7.43 20.78
CA LYS A 479 -23.68 -6.02 20.65
C LYS A 479 -22.46 -5.09 20.54
N VAL A 480 -21.44 -5.30 21.36
CA VAL A 480 -20.18 -4.54 21.30
C VAL A 480 -19.47 -4.74 19.96
N TRP A 481 -19.39 -5.98 19.49
CA TRP A 481 -18.76 -6.31 18.20
C TRP A 481 -19.48 -5.64 17.03
N HIS A 482 -20.81 -5.76 16.94
CA HIS A 482 -21.60 -5.15 15.86
C HIS A 482 -21.55 -3.61 15.90
N ARG A 483 -21.59 -2.98 17.08
CA ARG A 483 -21.37 -1.53 17.21
C ARG A 483 -19.99 -1.11 16.69
N GLY A 484 -18.96 -1.91 16.99
CA GLY A 484 -17.61 -1.73 16.44
C GLY A 484 -17.62 -1.71 14.91
N LEU A 485 -18.21 -2.74 14.30
CA LEU A 485 -18.33 -2.87 12.84
C LEU A 485 -19.06 -1.66 12.22
N LEU A 486 -20.21 -1.27 12.77
CA LEU A 486 -20.99 -0.11 12.30
C LEU A 486 -20.22 1.22 12.41
N THR A 487 -19.46 1.38 13.48
CA THR A 487 -18.58 2.55 13.67
C THR A 487 -17.48 2.55 12.61
N GLY A 488 -16.91 1.37 12.30
CA GLY A 488 -15.92 1.19 11.24
C GLY A 488 -16.47 1.53 9.85
N LEU A 489 -17.73 1.17 9.57
CA LEU A 489 -18.42 1.57 8.32
C LEU A 489 -18.55 3.09 8.21
N SER A 490 -18.80 3.77 9.32
CA SER A 490 -19.04 5.22 9.38
C SER A 490 -17.76 6.06 9.17
N VAL A 491 -16.61 5.46 8.87
CA VAL A 491 -15.36 6.19 8.60
C VAL A 491 -15.36 6.73 7.15
N PRO A 492 -15.19 8.05 6.90
CA PRO A 492 -15.37 8.67 5.57
C PRO A 492 -14.43 8.23 4.44
N GLN A 493 -13.29 7.61 4.73
CA GLN A 493 -12.16 7.53 3.79
C GLN A 493 -12.00 6.18 3.06
N ARG A 494 -13.03 5.34 2.97
CA ARG A 494 -12.86 3.97 2.45
C ARG A 494 -13.84 3.62 1.33
N HIS A 495 -13.31 2.94 0.32
CA HIS A 495 -14.09 2.31 -0.76
C HIS A 495 -14.69 1.01 -0.22
N LEU A 496 -15.88 1.11 0.37
CA LEU A 496 -16.67 -0.05 0.77
C LEU A 496 -17.62 -0.43 -0.36
N GLN A 497 -17.76 -1.72 -0.69
CA GLN A 497 -18.78 -2.12 -1.66
C GLN A 497 -20.17 -2.12 -1.00
N ALA A 498 -21.21 -1.77 -1.76
CA ALA A 498 -22.56 -1.64 -1.22
C ALA A 498 -23.07 -2.93 -0.54
N GLY A 499 -22.79 -4.11 -1.12
CA GLY A 499 -23.21 -5.39 -0.55
C GLY A 499 -22.54 -5.73 0.78
N GLU A 500 -21.39 -5.13 1.10
CA GLU A 500 -20.69 -5.36 2.36
C GLU A 500 -21.26 -4.52 3.48
N ALA A 501 -21.61 -3.26 3.17
CA ALA A 501 -22.38 -2.45 4.09
C ALA A 501 -23.70 -3.14 4.41
N GLU A 502 -24.39 -3.68 3.40
CA GLU A 502 -25.67 -4.38 3.57
C GLU A 502 -25.51 -5.59 4.49
N ALA A 503 -24.51 -6.47 4.27
CA ALA A 503 -24.27 -7.62 5.14
C ALA A 503 -23.95 -7.24 6.60
N VAL A 504 -23.16 -6.18 6.82
CA VAL A 504 -22.84 -5.70 8.18
C VAL A 504 -24.06 -5.07 8.84
N LEU A 505 -24.86 -4.31 8.10
CA LEU A 505 -26.11 -3.72 8.59
C LEU A 505 -27.12 -4.79 8.97
N ASP A 506 -27.30 -5.81 8.12
CA ASP A 506 -28.23 -6.91 8.35
C ASP A 506 -27.83 -7.72 9.58
N GLY A 507 -26.54 -8.04 9.73
CA GLY A 507 -26.02 -8.71 10.93
C GLY A 507 -26.20 -7.86 12.18
N ALA A 508 -25.90 -6.56 12.11
CA ALA A 508 -26.06 -5.68 13.26
C ALA A 508 -27.54 -5.49 13.67
N ALA A 509 -28.47 -5.44 12.71
CA ALA A 509 -29.91 -5.31 12.97
C ALA A 509 -30.51 -6.54 13.67
N GLN A 510 -29.85 -7.70 13.62
CA GLN A 510 -30.28 -8.90 14.35
C GLN A 510 -29.94 -8.84 15.85
N HIS A 511 -28.95 -8.04 16.23
CA HIS A 511 -28.39 -8.03 17.59
C HIS A 511 -28.55 -6.68 18.32
N LEU A 512 -28.76 -5.59 17.59
CA LEU A 512 -28.91 -4.25 18.15
C LEU A 512 -30.36 -3.77 18.09
N ASP A 513 -30.76 -2.97 19.08
CA ASP A 513 -32.07 -2.31 19.07
C ASP A 513 -32.18 -1.33 17.88
N GLU A 514 -33.38 -1.18 17.32
CA GLU A 514 -33.63 -0.27 16.18
C GLU A 514 -33.22 1.20 16.48
N GLY A 515 -33.22 1.58 17.77
CA GLY A 515 -32.82 2.91 18.24
C GLY A 515 -31.31 3.06 18.53
N ASP A 516 -30.50 2.03 18.28
CA ASP A 516 -29.06 2.08 18.55
C ASP A 516 -28.39 3.18 17.71
N PRO A 517 -27.65 4.12 18.31
CA PRO A 517 -27.11 5.28 17.59
C PRO A 517 -26.12 4.89 16.49
N ALA A 518 -25.35 3.81 16.66
CA ALA A 518 -24.43 3.35 15.63
C ALA A 518 -25.18 2.77 14.42
N LEU A 519 -26.27 2.03 14.68
CA LEU A 519 -27.12 1.46 13.63
C LEU A 519 -27.86 2.56 12.88
N VAL A 520 -28.46 3.52 13.59
CA VAL A 520 -29.15 4.66 12.99
C VAL A 520 -28.22 5.48 12.10
N GLU A 521 -26.99 5.77 12.56
CA GLU A 521 -26.01 6.52 11.76
C GLU A 521 -25.53 5.74 10.53
N ALA A 522 -25.27 4.44 10.68
CA ALA A 522 -24.88 3.58 9.57
C ALA A 522 -26.01 3.44 8.54
N LEU A 523 -27.26 3.27 8.97
CA LEU A 523 -28.44 3.26 8.09
C LEU A 523 -28.66 4.61 7.41
N ARG A 524 -28.44 5.73 8.10
CA ARG A 524 -28.53 7.07 7.49
C ARG A 524 -27.52 7.24 6.35
N ARG A 525 -26.34 6.63 6.48
CA ARG A 525 -25.23 6.76 5.53
C ARG A 525 -25.27 5.75 4.40
N PHE A 526 -25.58 4.49 4.71
CA PHE A 526 -25.49 3.35 3.79
C PHE A 526 -26.83 2.68 3.51
N GLY A 527 -27.80 2.86 4.40
CA GLY A 527 -29.15 2.39 4.18
C GLY A 527 -29.68 2.97 2.87
N ARG A 528 -30.40 2.13 2.11
CA ARG A 528 -31.10 2.57 0.92
C ARG A 528 -31.89 3.80 1.31
N ARG A 529 -31.56 4.95 0.70
CA ARG A 529 -32.45 6.11 0.66
C ARG A 529 -33.83 5.51 0.38
N PRO A 530 -34.85 5.67 1.26
CA PRO A 530 -36.18 5.14 0.98
C PRO A 530 -36.48 5.54 -0.44
N ALA A 531 -36.77 4.53 -1.29
CA ALA A 531 -36.84 4.67 -2.75
C ALA A 531 -37.42 6.05 -3.05
N GLN A 532 -36.56 6.94 -3.58
CA GLN A 532 -36.91 8.34 -3.74
C GLN A 532 -38.29 8.33 -4.38
N PRO A 533 -39.35 8.82 -3.71
CA PRO A 533 -40.73 8.58 -4.14
C PRO A 533 -40.77 8.92 -5.62
N PRO A 534 -41.26 7.98 -6.47
CA PRO A 534 -41.01 7.98 -7.90
C PRO A 534 -41.14 9.40 -8.38
N ARG A 535 -39.99 9.96 -8.80
CA ARG A 535 -39.79 11.37 -9.13
C ARG A 535 -41.07 11.83 -9.79
N ARG A 536 -41.95 12.54 -9.06
CA ARG A 536 -43.37 12.70 -9.43
C ARG A 536 -43.41 12.87 -10.93
N THR A 537 -43.89 11.86 -11.66
CA THR A 537 -44.17 12.03 -13.08
C THR A 537 -44.97 13.30 -13.11
N ARG A 538 -44.39 14.32 -13.76
CA ARG A 538 -44.84 15.71 -13.77
C ARG A 538 -46.37 15.68 -13.81
N LYS A 539 -47.00 15.80 -12.63
CA LYS A 539 -48.46 15.91 -12.55
C LYS A 539 -48.74 17.11 -13.43
N GLU A 540 -49.55 16.88 -14.44
CA GLU A 540 -50.03 17.90 -15.36
C GLU A 540 -50.22 19.18 -14.56
N ARG A 541 -49.35 20.15 -14.87
CA ARG A 541 -49.43 21.48 -14.31
C ARG A 541 -50.82 21.97 -14.74
N PRO A 542 -51.74 22.29 -13.82
CA PRO A 542 -52.98 22.95 -14.19
C PRO A 542 -52.61 24.17 -15.02
N ALA A 543 -53.30 24.37 -16.15
CA ALA A 543 -52.99 25.40 -17.13
C ALA A 543 -52.63 26.73 -16.45
N GLU A 544 -51.35 27.05 -16.50
CA GLU A 544 -50.82 28.33 -16.06
C GLU A 544 -51.25 29.36 -17.11
N PRO A 545 -51.87 30.49 -16.73
CA PRO A 545 -52.31 31.49 -17.68
C PRO A 545 -51.13 31.94 -18.53
N GLU A 546 -51.32 32.01 -19.86
CA GLU A 546 -50.31 32.45 -20.83
C GLU A 546 -49.73 33.81 -20.41
N ILE A 547 -48.52 33.79 -19.86
CA ILE A 547 -47.71 34.98 -19.73
C ILE A 547 -47.10 35.22 -21.12
N PRO A 548 -47.28 36.40 -21.72
CA PRO A 548 -46.71 36.72 -23.02
C PRO A 548 -45.19 36.56 -22.97
N PRO A 549 -44.55 36.06 -24.05
CA PRO A 549 -43.13 35.78 -24.06
C PRO A 549 -42.34 37.04 -23.73
N GLU A 550 -41.52 36.97 -22.68
CA GLU A 550 -40.62 38.07 -22.33
C GLU A 550 -39.67 38.36 -23.52
N PRO A 551 -39.40 39.64 -23.80
CA PRO A 551 -38.49 40.02 -24.86
C PRO A 551 -37.10 39.46 -24.58
N LYS A 552 -36.56 38.71 -25.55
CA LYS A 552 -35.17 38.25 -25.50
C LYS A 552 -34.26 39.47 -25.43
N VAL A 553 -33.61 39.65 -24.28
CA VAL A 553 -32.55 40.64 -24.13
C VAL A 553 -31.31 40.07 -24.79
N ASP A 554 -31.00 40.54 -26.01
CA ASP A 554 -29.74 40.25 -26.67
C ASP A 554 -28.61 40.96 -25.91
N VAL A 555 -27.77 40.16 -25.24
CA VAL A 555 -26.59 40.68 -24.52
C VAL A 555 -25.49 40.99 -25.56
N PRO A 556 -25.01 42.24 -25.67
CA PRO A 556 -23.97 42.62 -26.63
C PRO A 556 -22.67 41.82 -26.43
N ALA A 557 -22.02 41.42 -27.52
CA ALA A 557 -20.84 40.54 -27.52
C ALA A 557 -19.64 41.13 -26.74
N ASP A 558 -19.60 42.44 -26.61
CA ASP A 558 -18.66 43.26 -25.85
C ASP A 558 -18.82 43.09 -24.33
N VAL A 559 -20.04 42.84 -23.82
CA VAL A 559 -20.34 42.50 -22.41
C VAL A 559 -19.90 41.08 -22.08
N LEU A 560 -20.08 40.14 -23.01
CA LEU A 560 -19.58 38.76 -22.87
C LEU A 560 -18.05 38.69 -22.92
N ARG A 561 -17.40 39.61 -23.65
CA ARG A 561 -15.94 39.72 -23.71
C ARG A 561 -15.33 40.30 -22.43
N THR A 562 -15.98 41.27 -21.79
CA THR A 562 -15.48 41.88 -20.54
C THR A 562 -15.65 40.99 -19.33
N THR A 563 -16.68 40.14 -19.31
CA THR A 563 -16.99 39.28 -18.15
C THR A 563 -16.25 37.94 -18.12
N ARG A 564 -15.42 37.62 -19.15
CA ARG A 564 -14.64 36.37 -19.25
C ARG A 564 -15.40 35.10 -18.82
N GLY A 565 -16.71 35.03 -19.12
CA GLY A 565 -17.53 33.86 -18.82
C GLY A 565 -17.70 33.51 -17.34
N MET A 566 -17.53 34.45 -16.40
CA MET A 566 -17.84 34.21 -14.98
C MET A 566 -19.08 34.99 -14.52
N ARG A 567 -20.14 34.21 -14.22
CA ARG A 567 -21.43 34.56 -13.61
C ARG A 567 -22.52 35.11 -14.55
N ALA A 568 -23.26 34.18 -15.15
CA ALA A 568 -24.67 34.38 -15.49
C ALA A 568 -25.49 33.24 -14.86
N LEU A 569 -25.65 33.28 -13.54
CA LEU A 569 -26.69 32.57 -12.79
C LEU A 569 -26.98 33.41 -11.55
N MET A 570 -27.90 34.35 -11.69
CA MET A 570 -28.81 34.89 -10.68
C MET A 570 -29.60 36.00 -11.38
N VAL A 571 -30.69 35.65 -12.05
CA VAL A 571 -32.09 35.96 -11.67
C VAL A 571 -32.95 34.86 -12.27
#